data_AF-A0A5E4IMK3-F1
#
_entry.id   AF-A0A5E4IMK3-F1
#
_cell.length_a   1.000
_cell.length_b   1.000
_cell.length_c   1.000
_cell.angle_alpha   90.00
_cell.angle_beta   90.00
_cell.angle_gamma   90.00
#
_symmetry.space_group_name_H-M   'P 1'
#
loop_
_entity.id
_entity.type
_entity.pdbx_description
1 polymer ?
#
loop_
_entity_poly.entity_id
_entity_poly.type
_entity_poly.pdbx_seq_one_letter_code
_entity_poly.pdbx_strand_id
1 'polypeptide(L)'
;MSSDPMKFGLAAKCMVLSFFVFSSFLIFGCCSISKASGEVCPRLGDIEDREACWTGFAIAAKDAVGCLKIETQQTKVGCFTGVAAVKKNSTVCTDYLDGAESDSCVIGAATTAKNEAMCAGAEDLAVRSACPSMVEASINGDEKACLKIERVDLKTACVKGILEAKKAKDSAFNFG
;
A
#
# COMPACT_ATOMS: atom_id res chain seq x y z
N MET A 1 12.91 -32.85 -19.31
CA MET A 1 12.83 -32.07 -18.05
C MET A 1 13.84 -30.96 -18.21
N SER A 2 13.39 -29.87 -18.82
CA SER A 2 14.23 -28.75 -19.21
C SER A 2 13.77 -27.56 -18.38
N SER A 3 14.59 -27.17 -17.41
CA SER A 3 14.37 -26.00 -16.57
C SER A 3 15.02 -24.81 -17.25
N ASP A 4 14.21 -23.94 -17.87
CA ASP A 4 14.69 -22.67 -18.40
C ASP A 4 14.76 -21.61 -17.28
N PRO A 5 15.88 -20.89 -17.14
CA PRO A 5 16.00 -19.77 -16.21
C PRO A 5 15.31 -18.53 -16.79
N MET A 6 14.18 -18.12 -16.19
CA MET A 6 13.53 -16.85 -16.50
C MET A 6 14.43 -15.67 -16.09
N LYS A 7 14.92 -14.94 -17.09
CA LYS A 7 15.56 -13.63 -16.92
C LYS A 7 14.49 -12.57 -16.66
N PHE A 8 14.24 -12.24 -15.40
CA PHE A 8 13.55 -11.00 -15.05
C PHE A 8 14.53 -9.83 -15.13
N GLY A 9 14.60 -9.20 -16.30
CA GLY A 9 15.30 -7.95 -16.52
C GLY A 9 14.35 -6.76 -16.38
N LEU A 10 13.87 -6.46 -15.17
CA LEU A 10 13.26 -5.16 -14.85
C LEU A 10 14.08 -4.49 -13.74
N ALA A 11 15.25 -4.01 -14.13
CA ALA A 11 16.08 -3.17 -13.27
C ALA A 11 15.46 -1.77 -13.19
N ALA A 12 14.68 -1.54 -12.13
CA ALA A 12 14.34 -0.21 -11.65
C ALA A 12 15.61 0.46 -11.11
N LYS A 13 16.28 1.27 -11.94
CA LYS A 13 17.24 2.28 -11.50
C LYS A 13 16.68 3.65 -11.83
N CYS A 14 15.90 4.21 -10.90
CA CYS A 14 15.61 5.64 -10.86
C CYS A 14 16.49 6.25 -9.77
N MET A 15 17.75 6.51 -10.14
CA MET A 15 18.73 7.14 -9.27
C MET A 15 18.64 8.66 -9.45
N VAL A 16 18.27 9.32 -8.37
CA VAL A 16 18.14 10.78 -8.26
C VAL A 16 19.54 11.40 -8.30
N LEU A 17 19.85 12.11 -9.37
CA LEU A 17 21.00 13.02 -9.44
C LEU A 17 20.48 14.44 -9.67
N SER A 18 20.38 15.19 -8.58
CA SER A 18 20.26 16.66 -8.61
C SER A 18 21.63 17.25 -8.28
N PHE A 19 21.87 18.46 -8.79
CA PHE A 19 23.12 19.24 -8.78
C PHE A 19 24.02 19.01 -10.00
N PHE A 20 23.68 19.63 -11.13
CA PHE A 20 24.53 20.67 -11.72
C PHE A 20 23.73 21.45 -12.77
N VAL A 21 23.74 22.77 -12.59
CA VAL A 21 23.19 23.79 -13.47
C VAL A 21 23.95 23.74 -14.80
N PHE A 22 23.35 23.31 -15.91
CA PHE A 22 23.75 23.77 -17.25
C PHE A 22 22.62 23.60 -18.28
N SER A 23 22.53 24.64 -19.10
CA SER A 23 21.59 24.89 -20.19
C SER A 23 21.44 23.73 -21.18
N SER A 24 20.20 23.53 -21.64
CA SER A 24 19.84 22.88 -22.91
C SER A 24 20.17 21.39 -23.04
N PHE A 25 19.22 20.49 -22.74
CA PHE A 25 18.74 19.42 -23.63
C PHE A 25 17.68 18.58 -22.90
N LEU A 26 16.50 18.52 -23.53
CA LEU A 26 15.28 17.85 -23.10
C LEU A 26 15.43 16.32 -23.16
N ILE A 27 15.56 15.62 -22.02
CA ILE A 27 15.02 14.25 -21.86
C ILE A 27 14.60 14.05 -20.40
N PHE A 28 13.53 14.75 -19.98
CA PHE A 28 12.70 14.33 -18.85
C PHE A 28 11.89 13.11 -19.31
N GLY A 29 12.52 11.93 -19.26
CA GLY A 29 11.85 10.64 -19.42
C GLY A 29 11.00 10.32 -18.21
N CYS A 30 9.95 11.12 -17.97
CA CYS A 30 8.87 10.79 -17.06
C CYS A 30 8.34 9.41 -17.44
N CYS A 31 8.29 8.50 -16.45
CA CYS A 31 7.46 7.31 -16.50
C CYS A 31 6.01 7.79 -16.71
N SER A 32 5.64 7.93 -17.98
CA SER A 32 4.33 8.34 -18.40
C SER A 32 3.44 7.14 -18.13
N ILE A 33 2.95 7.04 -16.89
CA ILE A 33 1.73 6.28 -16.59
C ILE A 33 0.63 7.04 -17.32
N SER A 34 0.58 6.85 -18.62
CA SER A 34 -0.40 7.37 -19.54
C SER A 34 -1.72 6.73 -19.16
N LYS A 35 -2.41 7.32 -18.16
CA LYS A 35 -3.80 7.09 -17.78
C LYS A 35 -4.26 5.70 -18.20
N ALA A 36 -3.63 4.66 -17.64
CA ALA A 36 -3.75 3.31 -18.17
C ALA A 36 -5.22 2.93 -18.07
N SER A 37 -5.90 2.77 -19.20
CA SER A 37 -7.26 2.27 -19.23
C SER A 37 -7.22 0.84 -18.68
N GLY A 38 -8.00 0.53 -17.65
CA GLY A 38 -8.08 -0.81 -17.05
C GLY A 38 -8.44 -1.92 -18.04
N GLU A 39 -8.80 -1.58 -19.29
CA GLU A 39 -9.02 -2.47 -20.42
C GLU A 39 -7.82 -3.39 -20.76
N VAL A 40 -6.60 -3.02 -20.37
CA VAL A 40 -5.41 -3.84 -20.62
C VAL A 40 -5.26 -4.98 -19.60
N CYS A 41 -5.68 -4.78 -18.35
CA CYS A 41 -5.53 -5.76 -17.28
C CYS A 41 -6.09 -7.16 -17.60
N PRO A 42 -7.28 -7.33 -18.20
CA PRO A 42 -7.80 -8.68 -18.50
C PRO A 42 -7.03 -9.41 -19.61
N ARG A 43 -6.13 -8.73 -20.34
CA ARG A 43 -5.30 -9.34 -21.40
C ARG A 43 -4.01 -9.95 -20.86
N LEU A 44 -3.69 -9.72 -19.59
CA LEU A 44 -2.52 -10.30 -18.93
C LEU A 44 -2.80 -11.78 -18.62
N GLY A 45 -1.91 -12.65 -19.10
CA GLY A 45 -2.07 -14.10 -18.97
C GLY A 45 -1.85 -14.61 -17.55
N ASP A 46 -0.97 -13.97 -16.79
CA ASP A 46 -0.69 -14.31 -15.41
C ASP A 46 -1.68 -13.65 -14.44
N ILE A 47 -2.08 -14.37 -13.39
CA ILE A 47 -3.04 -13.88 -12.38
C ILE A 47 -2.43 -12.78 -11.51
N GLU A 48 -1.17 -12.91 -11.10
CA GLU A 48 -0.49 -11.94 -10.26
C GLU A 48 -0.31 -10.62 -11.01
N ASP A 49 0.12 -10.69 -12.28
CA ASP A 49 0.24 -9.51 -13.15
C ASP A 49 -1.13 -8.82 -13.35
N ARG A 50 -2.19 -9.60 -13.56
CA ARG A 50 -3.55 -9.08 -13.75
C ARG A 50 -4.08 -8.39 -12.50
N GLU A 51 -3.91 -8.99 -11.32
CA GLU A 51 -4.34 -8.40 -10.05
C GLU A 51 -3.52 -7.17 -9.67
N ALA A 52 -2.20 -7.20 -9.91
CA ALA A 52 -1.34 -6.03 -9.72
C ALA A 52 -1.77 -4.88 -10.64
N CYS A 53 -2.14 -5.18 -11.89
CA CYS A 53 -2.69 -4.21 -12.83
C CYS A 53 -4.00 -3.60 -12.32
N TRP A 54 -4.97 -4.41 -11.88
CA TRP A 54 -6.23 -3.91 -11.33
C TRP A 54 -6.03 -3.08 -10.06
N THR A 55 -5.12 -3.50 -9.19
CA THR A 55 -4.78 -2.78 -7.96
C THR A 55 -4.22 -1.40 -8.27
N GLY A 56 -3.20 -1.32 -9.13
CA GLY A 56 -2.60 -0.05 -9.54
C GLY A 56 -3.61 0.88 -10.21
N PHE A 57 -4.45 0.33 -11.09
CA PHE A 57 -5.52 1.08 -11.75
C PHE A 57 -6.53 1.64 -10.75
N ALA A 58 -7.08 0.82 -9.86
CA ALA A 58 -8.08 1.20 -8.88
C ALA A 58 -7.57 2.31 -7.94
N ILE A 59 -6.34 2.18 -7.45
CA ILE A 59 -5.71 3.16 -6.57
C ILE A 59 -5.49 4.49 -7.31
N ALA A 60 -4.92 4.44 -8.52
CA ALA A 60 -4.68 5.64 -9.33
C ALA A 60 -5.98 6.37 -9.72
N ALA A 61 -7.02 5.61 -10.04
CA ALA A 61 -8.36 6.13 -10.37
C ALA A 61 -9.18 6.53 -9.14
N LYS A 62 -8.76 6.14 -7.92
CA LYS A 62 -9.53 6.26 -6.68
C LYS A 62 -10.91 5.58 -6.76
N ASP A 63 -10.98 4.49 -7.52
CA ASP A 63 -12.19 3.74 -7.82
C ASP A 63 -12.14 2.34 -7.18
N ALA A 64 -12.94 2.15 -6.14
CA ALA A 64 -13.02 0.91 -5.39
C ALA A 64 -13.64 -0.24 -6.23
N VAL A 65 -14.44 0.08 -7.26
CA VAL A 65 -15.06 -0.93 -8.13
C VAL A 65 -14.00 -1.72 -8.90
N GLY A 66 -12.83 -1.12 -9.19
CA GLY A 66 -11.71 -1.83 -9.79
C GLY A 66 -11.19 -2.99 -8.93
N CYS A 67 -11.20 -2.84 -7.60
CA CYS A 67 -10.76 -3.88 -6.67
C CYS A 67 -11.68 -5.11 -6.68
N LEU A 68 -12.95 -4.97 -7.10
CA LEU A 68 -13.87 -6.10 -7.19
C LEU A 68 -13.47 -7.12 -8.26
N LYS A 69 -12.62 -6.74 -9.21
CA LYS A 69 -12.12 -7.61 -10.30
C LYS A 69 -10.94 -8.49 -9.89
N ILE A 70 -10.44 -8.32 -8.66
CA ILE A 70 -9.37 -9.11 -8.08
C ILE A 70 -9.95 -10.41 -7.51
N GLU A 71 -9.32 -11.53 -7.81
CA GLU A 71 -9.77 -12.88 -7.44
C GLU A 71 -9.28 -13.25 -6.03
N THR A 72 -8.03 -12.93 -5.72
CA THR A 72 -7.38 -13.24 -4.44
C THR A 72 -7.83 -12.28 -3.35
N GLN A 73 -8.44 -12.80 -2.29
CA GLN A 73 -9.00 -11.98 -1.20
C GLN A 73 -7.94 -11.10 -0.53
N GLN A 74 -6.73 -11.61 -0.31
CA GLN A 74 -5.65 -10.82 0.30
C GLN A 74 -5.24 -9.62 -0.59
N THR A 75 -5.07 -9.83 -1.90
CA THR A 75 -4.77 -8.76 -2.86
C THR A 75 -5.91 -7.75 -2.93
N LYS A 76 -7.16 -8.24 -2.84
CA LYS A 76 -8.38 -7.44 -2.86
C LYS A 76 -8.48 -6.50 -1.64
N VAL A 77 -8.24 -7.01 -0.44
CA VAL A 77 -8.17 -6.20 0.79
C VAL A 77 -7.07 -5.14 0.67
N GLY A 78 -5.89 -5.51 0.15
CA GLY A 78 -4.80 -4.57 -0.12
C GLY A 78 -5.18 -3.46 -1.11
N CYS A 79 -5.94 -3.80 -2.17
CA CYS A 79 -6.46 -2.83 -3.13
C CYS A 79 -7.43 -1.83 -2.47
N PHE A 80 -8.43 -2.31 -1.73
CA PHE A 80 -9.36 -1.43 -1.00
C PHE A 80 -8.63 -0.54 0.00
N THR A 81 -7.64 -1.08 0.71
CA THR A 81 -6.79 -0.33 1.64
C THR A 81 -6.07 0.82 0.93
N GLY A 82 -5.47 0.58 -0.23
CA GLY A 82 -4.81 1.61 -1.03
C GLY A 82 -5.78 2.69 -1.53
N VAL A 83 -6.96 2.29 -2.02
CA VAL A 83 -8.01 3.24 -2.46
C VAL A 83 -8.49 4.09 -1.29
N ALA A 84 -8.78 3.48 -0.14
CA ALA A 84 -9.19 4.15 1.08
C ALA A 84 -8.15 5.17 1.56
N ALA A 85 -6.86 4.80 1.53
CA ALA A 85 -5.75 5.68 1.92
C ALA A 85 -5.64 6.91 1.02
N VAL A 86 -5.69 6.72 -0.31
CA VAL A 86 -5.57 7.82 -1.29
C VAL A 86 -6.82 8.73 -1.27
N LYS A 87 -7.99 8.19 -0.93
CA LYS A 87 -9.22 8.97 -0.70
C LYS A 87 -9.31 9.59 0.69
N LYS A 88 -8.50 9.13 1.64
CA LYS A 88 -8.60 9.42 3.08
C LYS A 88 -10.01 9.14 3.62
N ASN A 89 -10.63 8.08 3.14
CA ASN A 89 -12.00 7.72 3.51
C ASN A 89 -12.07 6.25 3.91
N SER A 90 -12.33 5.99 5.19
CA SER A 90 -12.45 4.65 5.77
C SER A 90 -13.73 3.93 5.35
N THR A 91 -14.76 4.64 4.85
CA THR A 91 -16.01 3.97 4.42
C THR A 91 -15.77 3.00 3.27
N VAL A 92 -14.72 3.24 2.46
CA VAL A 92 -14.32 2.29 1.40
C VAL A 92 -14.01 0.90 1.96
N CYS A 93 -13.50 0.80 3.20
CA CYS A 93 -13.27 -0.50 3.83
C CYS A 93 -14.59 -1.12 4.27
N THR A 94 -15.44 -0.37 4.98
CA THR A 94 -16.70 -0.87 5.55
C THR A 94 -17.79 -1.14 4.51
N ASP A 95 -17.73 -0.50 3.35
CA ASP A 95 -18.73 -0.68 2.28
C ASP A 95 -18.50 -1.97 1.47
N TYR A 96 -17.28 -2.52 1.49
CA TYR A 96 -16.86 -3.63 0.62
C TYR A 96 -16.25 -4.83 1.35
N LEU A 97 -15.90 -4.68 2.62
CA LEU A 97 -15.31 -5.72 3.46
C LEU A 97 -16.07 -5.79 4.78
N ASP A 98 -15.94 -6.91 5.47
CA ASP A 98 -16.63 -7.20 6.72
C ASP A 98 -15.67 -7.69 7.81
N GLY A 99 -16.04 -7.42 9.07
CA GLY A 99 -15.34 -7.92 10.25
C GLY A 99 -13.84 -7.62 10.25
N ALA A 100 -13.02 -8.66 10.43
CA ALA A 100 -11.57 -8.50 10.56
C ALA A 100 -10.88 -7.94 9.30
N GLU A 101 -11.44 -8.16 8.12
CA GLU A 101 -10.89 -7.64 6.86
C GLU A 101 -11.15 -6.13 6.73
N SER A 102 -12.36 -5.70 7.10
CA SER A 102 -12.73 -4.28 7.21
C SER A 102 -11.81 -3.54 8.18
N ASP A 103 -11.63 -4.11 9.38
CA ASP A 103 -10.74 -3.56 10.41
C ASP A 103 -9.29 -3.47 9.96
N SER A 104 -8.76 -4.53 9.33
CA SER A 104 -7.40 -4.55 8.78
C SER A 104 -7.23 -3.47 7.70
N CYS A 105 -8.22 -3.32 6.82
CA CYS A 105 -8.25 -2.28 5.80
C CYS A 105 -8.24 -0.88 6.41
N VAL A 106 -9.06 -0.62 7.45
CA VAL A 106 -9.13 0.69 8.12
C VAL A 106 -7.79 1.06 8.75
N ILE A 107 -7.16 0.13 9.50
CA ILE A 107 -5.85 0.37 10.12
C ILE A 107 -4.79 0.64 9.04
N GLY A 108 -4.73 -0.22 8.00
CA GLY A 108 -3.78 -0.09 6.91
C GLY A 108 -3.93 1.24 6.17
N ALA A 109 -5.17 1.67 5.93
CA ALA A 109 -5.48 2.92 5.25
C ALA A 109 -5.13 4.13 6.13
N ALA A 110 -5.46 4.09 7.42
CA ALA A 110 -5.18 5.15 8.38
C ALA A 110 -3.66 5.36 8.57
N THR A 111 -2.90 4.28 8.70
CA THR A 111 -1.43 4.32 8.86
C THR A 111 -0.74 4.80 7.59
N THR A 112 -1.17 4.32 6.42
CA THR A 112 -0.64 4.75 5.11
C THR A 112 -0.96 6.23 4.84
N ALA A 113 -2.19 6.64 5.11
CA ALA A 113 -2.62 8.04 4.93
C ALA A 113 -2.14 8.98 6.04
N LYS A 114 -1.56 8.43 7.12
CA LYS A 114 -1.19 9.15 8.35
C LYS A 114 -2.35 9.99 8.89
N ASN A 115 -3.53 9.37 8.98
CA ASN A 115 -4.77 10.04 9.34
C ASN A 115 -5.55 9.25 10.40
N GLU A 116 -5.45 9.70 11.65
CA GLU A 116 -6.12 9.10 12.80
C GLU A 116 -7.65 9.17 12.72
N ALA A 117 -8.21 10.16 12.01
CA ALA A 117 -9.67 10.28 11.89
C ALA A 117 -10.30 9.07 11.16
N MET A 118 -9.53 8.38 10.33
CA MET A 118 -9.97 7.17 9.63
C MET A 118 -10.23 6.00 10.60
N CYS A 119 -9.60 6.00 11.77
CA CYS A 119 -9.76 4.94 12.78
C CYS A 119 -11.21 4.79 13.26
N ALA A 120 -12.04 5.83 13.16
CA ALA A 120 -13.45 5.78 13.53
C ALA A 120 -14.27 4.77 12.71
N GLY A 121 -13.76 4.38 11.52
CA GLY A 121 -14.42 3.40 10.66
C GLY A 121 -14.25 1.94 11.06
N ALA A 122 -13.35 1.60 12.00
CA ALA A 122 -13.16 0.22 12.44
C ALA A 122 -14.39 -0.30 13.18
N GLU A 123 -14.82 -1.53 12.90
CA GLU A 123 -15.96 -2.21 13.50
C GLU A 123 -15.65 -2.71 14.91
N ASP A 124 -14.52 -3.39 15.10
CA ASP A 124 -14.08 -3.86 16.42
C ASP A 124 -13.62 -2.70 17.30
N LEU A 125 -14.18 -2.62 18.52
CA LEU A 125 -13.91 -1.53 19.45
C LEU A 125 -12.44 -1.49 19.91
N ALA A 126 -11.81 -2.65 20.08
CA ALA A 126 -10.40 -2.75 20.47
C ALA A 126 -9.48 -2.35 19.31
N VAL A 127 -9.86 -2.67 18.06
CA VAL A 127 -9.17 -2.14 16.88
C VAL A 127 -9.30 -0.62 16.81
N ARG A 128 -10.52 -0.10 16.96
CA ARG A 128 -10.82 1.33 16.91
C ARG A 128 -10.03 2.12 17.95
N SER A 129 -9.90 1.59 19.17
CA SER A 129 -9.14 2.25 20.24
C SER A 129 -7.62 2.14 20.06
N ALA A 130 -7.11 1.05 19.47
CA ALA A 130 -5.69 0.86 19.20
C ALA A 130 -5.18 1.64 17.98
N CYS A 131 -6.04 1.86 16.98
CA CYS A 131 -5.67 2.44 15.69
C CYS A 131 -4.93 3.79 15.78
N PRO A 132 -5.34 4.78 16.61
CA PRO A 132 -4.58 6.03 16.75
C PRO A 132 -3.12 5.82 17.19
N SER A 133 -2.89 4.87 18.12
CA SER A 133 -1.54 4.55 18.57
C SER A 133 -0.71 3.92 17.45
N MET A 134 -1.33 3.13 16.57
CA MET A 134 -0.65 2.55 15.40
C MET A 134 -0.29 3.61 14.36
N VAL A 135 -1.16 4.60 14.16
CA VAL A 135 -0.91 5.74 13.26
C VAL A 135 0.24 6.59 13.82
N GLU A 136 0.19 6.97 15.10
CA GLU A 136 1.27 7.70 15.79
C GLU A 136 2.61 6.95 15.65
N ALA A 137 2.61 5.64 15.91
CA ALA A 137 3.81 4.81 15.80
C ALA A 137 4.36 4.74 14.37
N SER A 138 3.48 4.70 13.37
CA SER A 138 3.86 4.69 11.94
C SER A 138 4.43 6.03 11.47
N ILE A 139 3.92 7.14 12.01
CA ILE A 139 4.42 8.50 11.70
C ILE A 139 5.81 8.69 12.31
N ASN A 140 5.96 8.34 13.59
CA ASN A 140 7.17 8.63 14.37
C ASN A 140 8.24 7.53 14.25
N GLY A 141 7.87 6.32 13.79
CA GLY A 141 8.73 5.15 13.85
C GLY A 141 9.04 4.69 15.29
N ASP A 142 8.22 5.12 16.26
CA ASP A 142 8.43 4.86 17.69
C ASP A 142 7.63 3.63 18.14
N GLU A 143 8.37 2.56 18.45
CA GLU A 143 7.80 1.31 18.96
C GLU A 143 7.14 1.49 20.34
N LYS A 144 7.49 2.52 21.10
CA LYS A 144 6.87 2.80 22.40
C LYS A 144 5.41 3.15 22.28
N ALA A 145 4.97 3.75 21.17
CA ALA A 145 3.56 4.02 20.93
C ALA A 145 2.74 2.72 20.86
N CYS A 146 3.31 1.62 20.34
CA CYS A 146 2.66 0.31 20.36
C CYS A 146 2.50 -0.28 21.76
N LEU A 147 3.28 0.15 22.76
CA LEU A 147 3.17 -0.36 24.14
C LEU A 147 1.87 0.08 24.83
N LYS A 148 1.23 1.14 24.33
CA LYS A 148 -0.07 1.64 24.82
C LYS A 148 -1.24 0.72 24.42
N ILE A 149 -1.04 -0.20 23.47
CA ILE A 149 -2.07 -1.11 22.98
C ILE A 149 -2.23 -2.28 23.95
N GLU A 150 -3.44 -2.47 24.49
CA GLU A 150 -3.75 -3.53 25.45
C GLU A 150 -3.75 -4.93 24.81
N ARG A 151 -4.34 -5.05 23.62
CA ARG A 151 -4.43 -6.32 22.89
C ARG A 151 -3.06 -6.76 22.36
N VAL A 152 -2.62 -7.93 22.78
CA VAL A 152 -1.29 -8.48 22.46
C VAL A 152 -1.08 -8.67 20.96
N ASP A 153 -2.11 -9.11 20.24
CA ASP A 153 -2.07 -9.33 18.80
C ASP A 153 -1.95 -8.02 18.02
N LEU A 154 -2.73 -6.99 18.38
CA LEU A 154 -2.64 -5.66 17.78
C LEU A 154 -1.30 -4.96 18.10
N LYS A 155 -0.82 -5.13 19.32
CA LYS A 155 0.51 -4.66 19.74
C LYS A 155 1.62 -5.31 18.92
N THR A 156 1.54 -6.62 18.72
CA THR A 156 2.51 -7.37 17.92
C THR A 156 2.48 -6.91 16.45
N ALA A 157 1.28 -6.72 15.89
CA ALA A 157 1.11 -6.20 14.54
C ALA A 157 1.69 -4.78 14.38
N CYS A 158 1.47 -3.90 15.36
CA CYS A 158 2.02 -2.54 15.39
C CYS A 158 3.56 -2.55 15.35
N VAL A 159 4.20 -3.32 16.22
CA VAL A 159 5.67 -3.42 16.26
C VAL A 159 6.21 -4.02 14.97
N LYS A 160 5.59 -5.08 14.46
CA LYS A 160 5.98 -5.72 13.20
C LYS A 160 5.94 -4.73 12.03
N GLY A 161 4.87 -3.95 11.90
CA GLY A 161 4.74 -2.96 10.82
C GLY A 161 5.84 -1.89 10.85
N ILE A 162 6.22 -1.42 12.04
CA ILE A 162 7.35 -0.47 12.19
C ILE A 162 8.67 -1.10 11.76
N LEU A 163 8.93 -2.35 12.15
CA LEU A 163 10.16 -3.05 11.79
C LEU A 163 10.25 -3.29 10.28
N GLU A 164 9.15 -3.66 9.63
CA GLU A 164 9.09 -3.85 8.17
C GLU A 164 9.30 -2.52 7.44
N ALA A 165 8.70 -1.42 7.91
CA ALA A 165 8.93 -0.09 7.36
C ALA A 165 10.38 0.38 7.52
N LYS A 166 11.05 0.05 8.64
CA LYS A 166 12.49 0.32 8.84
C LYS A 166 13.34 -0.47 7.84
N LYS A 167 13.12 -1.78 7.72
CA LYS A 167 13.82 -2.65 6.75
C LYS A 167 13.67 -2.17 5.30
N ALA A 168 12.49 -1.70 4.92
CA ALA A 168 12.24 -1.17 3.59
C ALA A 168 13.06 0.11 3.31
N LYS A 169 13.21 0.99 4.31
CA LYS A 169 14.05 2.21 4.22
C LYS A 169 15.53 1.87 4.10
N ASP A 170 16.02 0.93 4.90
CA ASP A 170 17.42 0.49 4.86
C ASP A 170 17.78 -0.15 3.51
N SER A 171 16.85 -0.92 2.94
CA SER A 171 17.04 -1.54 1.62
C SER A 171 17.11 -0.51 0.49
N ALA A 172 16.40 0.61 0.59
CA ALA A 172 16.45 1.68 -0.40
C ALA A 172 17.80 2.43 -0.41
N PHE A 173 18.55 2.41 0.69
CA PHE A 173 19.83 3.11 0.81
C PHE A 173 21.01 2.34 0.19
N ASN A 174 20.94 1.00 0.14
CA ASN A 174 22.06 0.15 -0.32
C ASN A 174 22.19 0.02 -1.85
N PHE A 175 21.35 0.70 -2.63
CA PHE A 175 21.47 0.77 -4.10
C PHE A 175 22.07 2.11 -4.59
N GLY A 176 22.62 2.90 -3.66
CA GLY A 176 23.34 4.16 -3.84
C GLY A 176 24.76 4.03 -4.38
#